data_AF-W8UAV4-F1
#
_entry.id   AF-W8UAV4-F1
#
_cell.length_a   1.000
_cell.length_b   1.000
_cell.length_c   1.000
_cell.angle_alpha   90.00
_cell.angle_beta   90.00
_cell.angle_gamma   90.00
#
_symmetry.space_group_name_H-M   'P 1'
#
loop_
_entity.id
_entity.type
_entity.pdbx_description
1 polymer ?
#
loop_
_entity_poly.entity_id
_entity_poly.type
_entity_poly.pdbx_seq_one_letter_code
_entity_poly.pdbx_strand_id
1 'polypeptide(L)'
;MESIPGVGKSIAQDLRDIGINRLDDFKKQEPEDMYSRLTVLRGHHIDRCVLYVFRCAVYYASGEKHDPELLKWWNWKDNRV
;
A
#
# COMPACT_ATOMS: atom_id res chain seq x y z
N MET A 1 -10.41 3.58 -4.23
CA MET A 1 -9.47 3.07 -3.21
C MET A 1 -10.13 2.18 -2.18
N GLU A 2 -11.41 2.40 -1.84
CA GLU A 2 -12.14 1.63 -0.83
C GLU A 2 -12.40 0.15 -1.20
N SER A 3 -12.12 -0.25 -2.44
CA SER A 3 -12.17 -1.65 -2.88
C SER A 3 -10.94 -2.47 -2.49
N ILE A 4 -9.86 -1.81 -2.03
CA ILE A 4 -8.61 -2.49 -1.69
C ILE A 4 -8.69 -3.03 -0.25
N PRO A 5 -8.53 -4.34 -0.04
CA PRO A 5 -8.53 -4.92 1.30
C PRO A 5 -7.35 -4.40 2.12
N GLY A 6 -7.64 -3.89 3.32
CA GLY A 6 -6.66 -3.29 4.23
C GLY A 6 -6.44 -1.78 4.06
N VAL A 7 -7.00 -1.15 3.02
CA VAL A 7 -6.94 0.31 2.84
C VAL A 7 -8.16 0.97 3.49
N GLY A 8 -7.97 1.50 4.70
CA GLY A 8 -8.95 2.34 5.37
C GLY A 8 -8.93 3.79 4.87
N LYS A 9 -9.84 4.63 5.39
CA LYS A 9 -9.94 6.06 5.03
C LYS A 9 -8.64 6.84 5.25
N SER A 10 -7.91 6.55 6.33
CA SER A 10 -6.61 7.17 6.62
C SER A 10 -5.59 6.84 5.54
N ILE A 11 -5.41 5.55 5.23
CA ILE A 11 -4.46 5.11 4.21
C ILE A 11 -4.84 5.64 2.82
N ALA A 12 -6.13 5.70 2.50
CA ALA A 12 -6.59 6.32 1.26
C ALA A 12 -6.30 7.83 1.19
N GLN A 13 -6.26 8.52 2.33
CA GLN A 13 -5.80 9.91 2.39
C GLN A 13 -4.29 10.00 2.23
N ASP A 14 -3.53 9.17 2.95
CA ASP A 14 -2.07 9.08 2.85
C ASP A 14 -1.61 8.84 1.40
N LEU A 15 -2.28 7.93 0.70
CA LEU A 15 -2.04 7.64 -0.72
C LEU A 15 -2.30 8.86 -1.60
N ARG A 16 -3.41 9.57 -1.38
CA ARG A 16 -3.73 10.81 -2.11
C ARG A 16 -2.70 11.91 -1.85
N ASP A 17 -2.24 12.02 -0.61
CA ASP A 17 -1.24 13.01 -0.22
C ASP A 17 0.13 12.75 -0.89
N ILE A 18 0.48 11.48 -1.14
CA ILE A 18 1.67 11.12 -1.95
C ILE A 18 1.38 11.06 -3.46
N GLY A 19 0.22 11.54 -3.91
CA GLY A 19 -0.11 11.68 -5.34
C GLY A 19 -0.68 10.43 -6.02
N ILE A 20 -1.06 9.40 -5.26
CA ILE A 20 -1.77 8.22 -5.77
C ILE A 20 -3.26 8.53 -5.71
N ASN A 21 -3.92 8.62 -6.87
CA ASN A 21 -5.34 8.99 -6.93
C ASN A 21 -6.23 7.87 -7.49
N ARG A 22 -5.66 6.96 -8.29
CA ARG A 22 -6.39 5.86 -8.94
C ARG A 22 -5.63 4.53 -8.86
N LEU A 23 -6.33 3.42 -9.06
CA LEU A 23 -5.74 2.07 -9.05
C LEU A 23 -4.60 1.93 -10.07
N ASP A 24 -4.73 2.54 -11.26
CA ASP A 24 -3.67 2.48 -12.27
C ASP A 24 -2.38 3.21 -11.87
N ASP A 25 -2.43 4.15 -10.92
CA ASP A 25 -1.23 4.82 -10.42
C ASP A 25 -0.34 3.83 -9.66
N PHE A 26 -0.93 2.83 -8.99
CA PHE A 26 -0.19 1.82 -8.24
C PHE A 26 0.65 0.90 -9.14
N LYS A 27 0.23 0.66 -10.38
CA LYS A 27 0.95 -0.22 -11.32
C LYS A 27 2.36 0.28 -11.69
N LYS A 28 2.64 1.56 -11.43
CA LYS A 28 3.92 2.21 -11.73
C LYS A 28 4.71 2.59 -10.48
N GLN A 29 4.32 2.09 -9.32
CA GLN A 29 4.84 2.54 -8.03
C GLN A 29 5.35 1.36 -7.24
N GLU A 30 6.53 1.52 -6.65
CA GLU A 30 7.09 0.57 -5.71
C GLU A 30 6.53 0.86 -4.30
N PRO A 31 6.00 -0.14 -3.57
CA PRO A 31 5.46 0.04 -2.21
C PRO A 31 6.43 0.70 -1.23
N GLU A 32 7.71 0.37 -1.34
CA GLU A 32 8.82 0.89 -0.54
C GLU A 32 9.01 2.39 -0.80
N ASP A 33 8.95 2.81 -2.07
CA ASP A 33 9.04 4.23 -2.44
C ASP A 33 7.81 5.00 -1.95
N MET A 34 6.61 4.41 -2.09
CA MET A 34 5.39 5.00 -1.56
C MET A 34 5.49 5.23 -0.04
N TYR A 35 5.98 4.24 0.69
CA TYR A 35 6.20 4.32 2.14
C TYR A 35 7.26 5.35 2.51
N SER A 36 8.37 5.40 1.78
CA SER A 36 9.43 6.40 1.96
C SER A 36 8.90 7.82 1.75
N ARG A 37 8.16 8.05 0.66
CA ARG A 37 7.52 9.34 0.36
C ARG A 37 6.54 9.76 1.46
N LEU A 38 5.75 8.82 1.99
CA LEU A 38 4.83 9.11 3.08
C LEU A 38 5.57 9.45 4.37
N THR A 39 6.62 8.70 4.71
CA THR A 39 7.46 8.95 5.89
C THR A 39 8.10 10.34 5.83
N VAL A 40 8.64 10.70 4.65
CA VAL A 40 9.18 12.04 4.40
C VAL A 40 8.10 13.12 4.51
N LEU A 41 6.93 12.88 3.93
CA LEU A 41 5.81 13.84 3.97
C LEU A 41 5.28 14.08 5.39
N ARG A 42 5.20 13.03 6.21
CA ARG A 42 4.74 13.12 7.60
C ARG A 42 5.83 13.65 8.55
N GLY A 43 7.10 13.59 8.15
CA GLY A 43 8.22 14.09 8.94
C GLY A 43 8.51 13.29 10.21
N HIS A 44 7.92 12.10 10.34
CA HIS A 44 8.15 11.18 11.46
C HIS A 44 8.12 9.74 10.97
N HIS A 45 8.65 8.83 11.79
CA HIS A 45 8.60 7.40 11.51
C HIS A 45 7.14 6.92 11.51
N ILE A 46 6.75 6.19 10.47
CA ILE A 46 5.43 5.56 10.34
C ILE A 46 5.58 4.08 10.68
N ASP A 47 4.53 3.42 11.16
CA ASP A 47 4.60 1.98 11.37
C ASP A 47 4.73 1.23 10.04
N ARG A 48 5.60 0.21 10.02
CA ARG A 48 5.79 -0.68 8.84
C ARG A 48 4.52 -1.42 8.43
N CYS A 49 3.48 -1.45 9.28
CA CYS A 49 2.18 -1.99 8.89
C CYS A 49 1.61 -1.27 7.65
N VAL A 50 1.91 0.02 7.48
CA VAL A 50 1.51 0.81 6.30
C VAL A 50 2.19 0.32 5.04
N LEU A 51 3.49 -0.01 5.10
CA LEU A 51 4.21 -0.61 3.97
C LEU A 51 3.55 -1.91 3.51
N TYR A 52 3.12 -2.76 4.44
CA TYR A 52 2.47 -4.03 4.10
C TYR A 52 1.10 -3.81 3.44
N VAL A 53 0.37 -2.78 3.87
CA VAL A 53 -0.87 -2.36 3.19
C VAL A 53 -0.58 -1.85 1.78
N PHE A 54 0.51 -1.10 1.57
CA PHE A 54 0.92 -0.66 0.24
C PHE A 54 1.30 -1.82 -0.69
N ARG A 55 2.04 -2.81 -0.19
CA ARG A 55 2.36 -4.02 -0.96
C ARG A 55 1.09 -4.77 -1.39
N CYS A 56 0.15 -4.94 -0.46
CA CYS A 56 -1.17 -5.51 -0.74
C CYS A 56 -1.94 -4.69 -1.80
N ALA A 57 -1.91 -3.36 -1.69
CA ALA A 57 -2.58 -2.46 -2.61
C ALA A 57 -2.00 -2.50 -4.03
N VAL A 58 -0.67 -2.51 -4.16
CA VAL A 58 0.01 -2.63 -5.45
C VAL A 58 -0.26 -4.00 -6.07
N TYR A 59 -0.20 -5.08 -5.28
CA TYR A 59 -0.58 -6.41 -5.75
C TYR A 59 -2.02 -6.47 -6.26
N TYR A 60 -2.97 -5.92 -5.50
CA TYR A 60 -4.38 -5.83 -5.88
C TYR A 60 -4.62 -4.97 -7.13
N ALA A 61 -3.77 -3.97 -7.37
CA ALA A 61 -3.87 -3.13 -8.56
C ALA A 61 -3.21 -3.75 -9.80
N SER A 62 -2.30 -4.71 -9.63
CA SER A 62 -1.50 -5.30 -10.70
C SER A 62 -2.25 -6.40 -11.49
N GLY A 63 -3.17 -7.12 -10.85
CA GLY A 63 -3.87 -8.27 -11.46
C GLY A 63 -5.38 -8.13 -11.54
N GLU A 64 -6.01 -9.03 -12.32
CA GLU A 64 -7.46 -9.27 -12.27
C GLU A 64 -7.79 -10.52 -11.43
N LYS A 65 -6.86 -11.49 -11.36
CA LYS A 65 -6.93 -12.67 -10.49
C LYS A 65 -5.96 -12.51 -9.33
N HIS A 66 -6.50 -12.45 -8.13
CA HIS A 66 -5.74 -12.33 -6.89
C HIS A 66 -5.89 -13.60 -6.06
N ASP A 67 -4.79 -14.01 -5.44
CA ASP A 67 -4.86 -15.03 -4.38
C ASP A 67 -5.53 -14.41 -3.14
N PRO A 68 -6.64 -14.97 -2.63
CA PRO A 68 -7.32 -14.49 -1.43
C PRO A 68 -6.42 -14.40 -0.20
N GLU A 69 -5.38 -15.22 -0.10
CA GLU A 69 -4.40 -15.13 0.97
C GLU A 69 -3.52 -13.90 0.81
N LEU A 70 -3.12 -13.53 -0.40
CA LEU A 70 -2.32 -12.32 -0.65
C LEU A 70 -3.14 -11.02 -0.55
N LEU A 71 -4.46 -11.11 -0.46
CA LEU A 71 -5.32 -9.95 -0.13
C LEU A 71 -5.28 -9.57 1.35
N LYS A 72 -4.66 -10.40 2.18
CA LYS A 72 -4.48 -10.13 3.60
C LYS A 72 -3.17 -9.39 3.80
N TRP A 73 -3.23 -8.11 4.19
CA TRP A 73 -2.04 -7.28 4.39
C TRP A 73 -1.00 -7.91 5.33
N TRP A 74 -1.42 -8.71 6.31
CA TRP A 74 -0.50 -9.38 7.24
C TRP A 74 0.36 -10.48 6.60
N ASN A 75 0.00 -10.97 5.42
CA ASN A 75 0.83 -11.90 4.65
C ASN A 75 1.98 -11.18 3.92
N TRP A 76 1.97 -9.84 3.88
CA TRP A 76 3.05 -9.02 3.33
C TRP A 76 4.04 -8.51 4.37
N LYS A 77 3.86 -8.92 5.65
CA LYS A 77 4.86 -8.67 6.69
C LYS A 77 6.19 -9.23 6.22
N ASP A 78 7.28 -8.54 6.56
CA ASP A 78 8.61 -9.06 6.28
C ASP A 78 8.79 -10.37 7.05
N ASN A 79 8.59 -11.49 6.37
CA ASN A 79 9.08 -12.77 6.85
C ASN A 79 10.60 -12.64 6.80
N ARG A 80 11.19 -12.60 8.00
CA ARG A 80 12.63 -12.77 8.20
C ARG A 80 13.08 -13.95 7.34
N VAL A 81 13.73 -13.65 6.22
CA VAL A 81 14.73 -14.53 5.63
C VAL A 81 16.04 -14.19 6.32
#